data_AF-A0A0R3PCW1-F1
#
_entry.id   AF-A0A0R3PCW1-F1
#
_cell.length_a   1.000
_cell.length_b   1.000
_cell.length_c   1.000
_cell.angle_alpha   90.00
_cell.angle_beta   90.00
_cell.angle_gamma   90.00
#
_symmetry.space_group_name_H-M   'P 1'
#
loop_
_entity.id
_entity.type
_entity.pdbx_description
1 polymer ?
#
loop_
_entity_poly.entity_id
_entity_poly.type
_entity_poly.pdbx_seq_one_letter_code
_entity_poly.pdbx_strand_id
1 'polypeptide(L)'
;MMNDLARKLSRRKRAAWGAFKSIEDAVKRTKNTRLRAHLFDSTVLPALTCASDTSSLRKQDEKSLSVIEGAVERVMLGVSRVT
;
A
#
# COMPACT_ATOMS: atom_id res chain seq x y z
N MET A 1 -25.87 -6.72 10.77
CA MET A 1 -25.52 -5.56 9.91
C MET A 1 -24.01 -5.29 9.85
N MET A 2 -23.27 -5.31 10.97
CA MET A 2 -21.81 -5.12 11.00
C MET A 2 -21.00 -6.19 10.23
N ASN A 3 -21.49 -7.43 10.19
CA ASN A 3 -20.82 -8.55 9.52
C ASN A 3 -20.72 -8.39 7.99
N ASP A 4 -21.69 -7.73 7.36
CA ASP A 4 -21.67 -7.49 5.90
C ASP A 4 -20.69 -6.38 5.50
N LEU A 5 -20.58 -5.35 6.33
CA LEU A 5 -19.60 -4.29 6.15
C LEU A 5 -18.17 -4.83 6.32
N ALA A 6 -17.93 -5.62 7.38
CA ALA A 6 -16.64 -6.29 7.61
C ALA A 6 -16.25 -7.21 6.45
N ARG A 7 -17.22 -7.96 5.90
CA ARG A 7 -17.00 -8.83 4.74
C ARG A 7 -16.70 -8.05 3.46
N LYS A 8 -17.38 -6.91 3.21
CA LYS A 8 -17.10 -6.04 2.05
C LYS A 8 -15.72 -5.40 2.16
N LEU A 9 -15.34 -4.91 3.34
CA LEU A 9 -14.01 -4.36 3.60
C LEU A 9 -12.91 -5.40 3.42
N SER A 10 -13.11 -6.62 3.93
CA SER A 10 -12.16 -7.73 3.74
C SER A 10 -11.92 -8.04 2.25
N ARG A 11 -12.98 -8.08 1.44
CA ARG A 11 -12.86 -8.28 -0.02
C ARG A 11 -12.11 -7.14 -0.71
N ARG A 12 -12.41 -5.89 -0.36
CA ARG A 12 -11.74 -4.70 -0.91
C ARG A 12 -10.27 -4.66 -0.54
N LYS A 13 -9.94 -4.95 0.73
CA LYS A 13 -8.55 -5.00 1.22
C LYS A 13 -7.76 -6.10 0.50
N ARG A 14 -8.36 -7.26 0.24
CA ARG A 14 -7.74 -8.35 -0.53
C ARG A 14 -7.51 -7.99 -2.00
N ALA A 15 -8.46 -7.31 -2.63
CA ALA A 15 -8.33 -6.84 -4.01
C ALA A 15 -7.24 -5.76 -4.14
N ALA A 16 -7.24 -4.78 -3.22
CA ALA A 16 -6.22 -3.74 -3.15
C ALA A 16 -4.83 -4.33 -2.92
N TRP A 17 -4.70 -5.33 -2.04
CA TRP A 17 -3.43 -6.02 -1.80
C TRP A 17 -2.93 -6.78 -3.04
N GLY A 18 -3.84 -7.39 -3.82
CA GLY A 18 -3.50 -8.04 -5.09
C GLY A 18 -2.96 -7.05 -6.11
N ALA A 19 -3.62 -5.90 -6.26
CA ALA A 19 -3.16 -4.81 -7.14
C ALA A 19 -1.81 -4.26 -6.67
N PHE A 20 -1.63 -4.06 -5.37
CA PHE A 20 -0.38 -3.61 -4.78
C PHE A 20 0.79 -4.55 -5.09
N LYS A 21 0.60 -5.87 -4.96
CA LYS A 21 1.62 -6.87 -5.33
C LYS A 21 2.01 -6.80 -6.80
N SER A 22 1.05 -6.57 -7.70
CA SER A 22 1.32 -6.43 -9.13
C SER A 22 2.15 -5.17 -9.41
N ILE A 23 1.87 -4.06 -8.72
CA ILE A 23 2.62 -2.82 -8.84
C ILE A 23 4.02 -2.98 -8.25
N GLU A 24 4.16 -3.66 -7.11
CA GLU A 24 5.45 -3.97 -6.48
C GLU A 24 6.35 -4.79 -7.42
N ASP A 25 5.81 -5.82 -8.08
CA ASP A 25 6.56 -6.63 -9.07
C ASP A 25 6.96 -5.80 -10.30
N ALA A 26 6.06 -4.96 -10.82
CA ALA A 26 6.37 -4.05 -11.94
C ALA A 26 7.47 -3.03 -11.57
N VAL A 27 7.40 -2.46 -10.37
CA VAL A 27 8.39 -1.55 -9.80
C VAL A 27 9.76 -2.24 -9.67
N LYS A 28 9.80 -3.49 -9.18
CA LYS A 28 11.03 -4.27 -9.03
C LYS A 28 11.67 -4.67 -10.37
N ARG A 29 10.86 -4.95 -11.39
CA ARG A 29 11.34 -5.28 -12.75
C ARG A 29 11.82 -4.06 -13.52
N THR A 30 11.35 -2.87 -13.16
CA THR A 30 11.75 -1.63 -13.82
C THR A 30 13.14 -1.21 -13.35
N LYS A 31 14.16 -1.41 -14.19
CA LYS A 31 15.56 -1.01 -13.92
C LYS A 31 15.78 0.51 -13.88
N ASN A 32 14.86 1.29 -14.45
CA ASN A 32 15.00 2.74 -14.51
C ASN A 32 14.47 3.39 -13.22
N THR A 33 15.39 3.91 -12.40
CA THR A 33 15.11 4.52 -11.10
C THR A 33 14.17 5.72 -11.19
N ARG A 34 14.24 6.49 -12.28
CA ARG A 34 13.42 7.69 -12.47
C ARG A 34 11.97 7.36 -12.78
N LEU A 35 11.74 6.35 -13.63
CA LEU A 35 10.42 5.78 -13.87
C LEU A 35 9.83 5.16 -12.60
N ARG A 36 10.67 4.53 -11.77
CA ARG A 36 10.27 3.93 -10.51
C ARG A 36 9.76 4.96 -9.50
N ALA A 37 10.47 6.09 -9.36
CA ALA A 37 10.05 7.21 -8.53
C ALA A 37 8.76 7.84 -9.05
N HIS A 38 8.66 8.07 -10.37
CA HIS A 38 7.47 8.67 -10.97
C HIS A 38 6.21 7.81 -10.80
N LEU A 39 6.34 6.48 -10.92
CA LEU A 39 5.22 5.55 -10.68
C LEU A 39 4.77 5.63 -9.21
N PHE A 40 5.72 5.73 -8.29
CA PHE A 40 5.43 5.86 -6.86
C PHE A 40 4.66 7.14 -6.54
N ASP A 41 5.18 8.30 -6.97
CA ASP A 41 4.61 9.61 -6.68
C ASP A 41 3.23 9.80 -7.32
N SER A 42 3.01 9.22 -8.51
CA SER A 42 1.76 9.39 -9.26
C SER A 42 0.66 8.39 -8.92
N THR A 43 0.98 7.20 -8.39
CA THR A 43 -0.03 6.16 -8.14
C THR A 43 -0.02 5.59 -6.73
N VAL A 44 1.14 5.34 -6.14
CA VAL A 44 1.23 4.72 -4.81
C VAL A 44 0.98 5.74 -3.72
N LEU A 45 1.62 6.91 -3.80
CA LEU A 45 1.45 8.00 -2.83
C LEU A 45 0.00 8.49 -2.77
N PRO A 46 -0.70 8.76 -3.90
CA PRO A 46 -2.08 9.25 -3.85
C PRO A 46 -3.08 8.18 -3.41
N ALA A 47 -2.86 6.91 -3.79
CA ALA A 47 -3.71 5.81 -3.33
C ALA A 47 -3.61 5.62 -1.82
N LEU A 48 -2.42 5.83 -1.27
CA LEU A 48 -2.13 5.74 0.16
C LEU A 48 -2.75 6.92 0.93
N THR A 49 -2.56 8.16 0.47
CA THR A 49 -3.22 9.33 1.06
C THR A 49 -4.74 9.20 1.02
N CYS A 50 -5.31 8.75 -0.10
CA CYS A 50 -6.75 8.54 -0.23
C CYS A 50 -7.27 7.44 0.71
N ALA A 51 -6.51 6.37 0.91
CA ALA A 51 -6.84 5.32 1.88
C ALA A 51 -6.81 5.85 3.32
N SER A 52 -5.86 6.72 3.65
CA SER A 52 -5.76 7.37 4.96
C SER A 52 -6.89 8.38 5.19
N ASP A 53 -7.24 9.19 4.19
CA ASP A 53 -8.33 10.17 4.27
C ASP A 53 -9.72 9.53 4.32
N THR A 54 -9.92 8.38 3.65
CA THR A 54 -11.19 7.62 3.71
C THR A 54 -11.28 6.70 4.93
N SER A 55 -10.19 6.48 5.67
CA SER A 55 -10.16 5.62 6.84
C SER A 55 -10.56 6.38 8.12
N SER A 56 -11.80 6.83 8.19
CA SER A 56 -12.40 7.36 9.43
C SER A 56 -12.88 6.28 10.41
N LEU A 57 -12.61 4.98 10.18
CA LEU A 57 -13.43 3.94 10.81
C LEU A 57 -12.77 2.90 11.73
N ARG A 58 -11.46 2.84 11.99
CA ARG A 58 -10.92 1.96 13.07
C ARG A 58 -9.42 2.13 13.33
N LYS A 59 -9.05 2.35 14.60
CA LYS A 59 -7.64 2.38 15.11
C LYS A 59 -6.78 1.19 14.67
N GLN A 60 -7.39 0.03 14.38
CA GLN A 60 -6.67 -1.18 13.96
C GLN A 60 -6.25 -1.13 12.47
N ASP A 61 -7.03 -0.47 11.62
CA ASP A 61 -6.70 -0.32 10.19
C ASP A 61 -5.64 0.77 9.98
N GLU A 62 -5.65 1.83 10.79
CA GLU A 62 -4.60 2.86 10.85
C GLU A 62 -3.22 2.27 11.18
N LYS A 63 -3.13 1.45 12.24
CA LYS A 63 -1.88 0.74 12.60
C LYS A 63 -1.41 -0.23 11.51
N SER A 64 -2.35 -0.78 10.74
CA SER A 64 -2.02 -1.68 9.63
C SER A 64 -1.52 -0.90 8.41
N LEU A 65 -2.09 0.28 8.13
CA LEU A 65 -1.66 1.16 7.06
C LEU A 65 -0.24 1.68 7.31
N SER A 66 0.06 2.20 8.51
CA SER A 66 1.41 2.71 8.82
C SER A 66 2.52 1.64 8.73
N VAL A 67 2.19 0.38 9.01
CA VAL A 67 3.13 -0.75 8.83
C VAL A 67 3.37 -1.03 7.34
N ILE A 68 2.34 -0.91 6.51
CA ILE A 68 2.47 -1.08 5.05
C ILE A 68 3.27 0.09 4.47
N GLU A 69 2.94 1.34 4.83
CA GLU A 69 3.69 2.54 4.42
C GLU A 69 5.18 2.40 4.71
N GLY A 70 5.53 2.08 5.96
CA GLY A 70 6.94 1.92 6.35
C GLY A 70 7.61 0.70 5.72
N ALA A 71 6.89 -0.33 5.29
CA ALA A 71 7.46 -1.44 4.53
C ALA A 71 7.74 -1.03 3.07
N VAL A 72 6.87 -0.22 2.49
CA VAL A 72 6.98 0.30 1.14
C VAL A 72 8.11 1.34 1.03
N GLU A 73 8.21 2.27 1.98
CA GLU A 73 9.34 3.21 2.08
C GLU A 73 10.68 2.49 2.18
N ARG A 74 10.76 1.41 2.96
CA ARG A 74 12.00 0.61 3.09
C ARG A 74 12.40 -0.06 1.78
N VAL A 75 11.43 -0.62 1.04
CA VAL A 75 11.65 -1.19 -0.30
C VAL A 75 12.09 -0.11 -1.28
N MET A 76 11.52 1.09 -1.19
CA MET A 76 11.86 2.24 -2.03
C MET A 76 13.29 2.74 -1.76
N LEU A 77 13.68 2.88 -0.50
CA LEU A 77 15.01 3.38 -0.09
C LEU A 77 16.11 2.30 -0.15
N GLY A 78 15.78 1.06 -0.53
CA GLY A 78 16.75 -0.04 -0.58
C GLY A 78 17.24 -0.48 0.80
N VAL A 79 16.49 -0.14 1.87
CA VAL A 79 16.86 -0.44 3.25
C VAL A 79 16.34 -1.83 3.60
N SER A 80 17.19 -2.83 3.40
CA SER A 80 16.95 -4.19 3.90
C SER A 80 17.11 -4.20 5.42
N ARG A 81 16.13 -4.78 6.14
CA ARG A 81 16.32 -5.12 7.56
C ARG A 81 17.34 -6.25 7.61
N VAL A 82 18.60 -5.92 7.87
CA VAL A 82 19.61 -6.90 8.26
C VAL A 82 19.17 -7.40 9.63
N THR A 83 18.58 -8.59 9.66
CA THR A 83 18.50 -9.43 10.86
C THR A 83 19.83 -10.12 11.09
#